data_AF-A0A9W4S275-F1
#
_entry.id   AF-A0A9W4S275-F1
#
_cell.length_a   1.000
_cell.length_b   1.000
_cell.length_c   1.000
_cell.angle_alpha   90.00
_cell.angle_beta   90.00
_cell.angle_gamma   90.00
#
_symmetry.space_group_name_H-M   'P 1'
#
loop_
_entity.id
_entity.type
_entity.pdbx_description
1 polymer ?
#
loop_
_entity_poly.entity_id
_entity_poly.type
_entity_poly.pdbx_seq_one_letter_code
_entity_poly.pdbx_strand_id
1 'polypeptide(L)'
;MAGVNHFNASPMLPQIEICNKPPFHEKVKLNTEDAEKLVTHGGQSIDPHVELRCGNCGHRGHRLIDCIWPDLSGQISGCPLCNTKLHHLDECARVSQLSKAQLYNLLIHRRGNRPAIASRTPWVDLVMEAATASIGIKDPQGGPFPWTKDFAKSQGHTWCKYENRSGPLWEFYDYRAGKQGRMPLPTDPKTKNLEKVLSSVEGLRRTEVHLGLGQNALTL
;
A
#
# COMPACT_ATOMS: atom_id res chain seq x y z
N MET A 1 38.40 20.96 48.05
CA MET A 1 37.35 21.19 47.04
C MET A 1 37.95 20.88 45.68
N ALA A 2 37.56 19.77 45.05
CA ALA A 2 37.74 19.53 43.62
C ALA A 2 36.82 18.37 43.23
N GLY A 3 35.61 18.70 42.78
CA GLY A 3 34.65 17.72 42.25
C GLY A 3 35.06 17.30 40.85
N VAL A 4 35.10 15.99 40.60
CA VAL A 4 35.35 15.41 39.28
C VAL A 4 34.01 15.34 38.55
N ASN A 5 33.75 16.26 37.63
CA ASN A 5 32.60 16.17 36.71
C ASN A 5 33.02 15.39 35.47
N HIS A 6 32.64 14.11 35.41
CA HIS A 6 32.63 13.34 34.16
C HIS A 6 31.41 13.77 33.35
N PHE A 7 31.61 14.60 32.32
CA PHE A 7 30.61 14.83 31.29
C PHE A 7 30.55 13.61 30.37
N ASN A 8 29.55 12.75 30.58
CA ASN A 8 29.14 11.74 29.62
C ASN A 8 28.58 12.44 28.37
N ALA A 9 29.37 12.50 27.30
CA ALA A 9 28.87 12.85 25.98
C ALA A 9 28.06 11.65 25.46
N SER A 10 26.73 11.76 25.45
CA SER A 10 25.88 10.85 24.68
C SER A 10 26.18 11.04 23.19
N PRO A 11 26.38 9.97 22.41
CA PRO A 11 26.53 10.10 20.97
C PRO A 11 25.19 10.58 20.40
N MET A 12 25.20 11.80 19.83
CA MET A 12 24.07 12.32 19.07
C MET A 12 23.85 11.40 17.87
N LEU A 13 22.76 10.65 17.88
CA LEU A 13 22.29 9.92 16.71
C LEU A 13 22.03 10.95 15.59
N PRO A 14 22.48 10.70 14.35
CA PRO A 14 22.25 11.63 13.25
C PRO A 14 20.75 11.86 13.09
N GLN A 15 20.35 13.13 13.03
CA GLN A 15 18.99 13.51 12.71
C GLN A 15 18.62 12.85 11.38
N ILE A 16 17.77 11.82 11.44
CA ILE A 16 17.24 11.14 10.26
C ILE A 16 16.38 12.17 9.55
N GLU A 17 16.91 12.75 8.48
CA GLU A 17 16.16 13.57 7.55
C GLU A 17 15.00 12.70 7.04
N ILE A 18 13.78 13.00 7.48
CA ILE A 18 12.60 12.24 7.12
C ILE A 18 12.35 12.51 5.63
N CYS A 19 12.80 11.61 4.77
CA CYS A 19 12.56 11.69 3.33
C CYS A 19 11.08 11.39 3.07
N ASN A 20 10.22 12.41 3.25
CA ASN A 20 8.78 12.37 3.04
C ASN A 20 8.37 12.29 1.57
N LYS A 21 9.34 12.20 0.66
CA LYS A 21 9.13 12.01 -0.78
C LYS A 21 9.87 10.73 -1.18
N PRO A 22 9.26 9.78 -1.92
CA PRO A 22 10.06 8.75 -2.57
C PRO A 22 11.12 9.45 -3.43
N PRO A 23 12.31 8.87 -3.64
CA PRO A 23 13.41 9.51 -4.38
C PRO A 23 13.08 9.97 -5.82
N PHE A 24 11.85 9.70 -6.29
CA PHE A 24 11.36 9.99 -7.64
C PHE A 24 9.94 10.59 -7.70
N HIS A 25 9.39 11.07 -6.56
CA HIS A 25 8.16 11.88 -6.59
C HIS A 25 8.39 13.05 -7.58
N GLU A 26 7.47 13.24 -8.53
CA GLU A 26 7.48 14.31 -9.57
C GLU A 26 8.02 13.94 -10.98
N LYS A 27 8.49 12.71 -11.25
CA LYS A 27 8.91 12.34 -12.62
C LYS A 27 7.87 11.50 -13.36
N VAL A 28 7.10 12.20 -14.20
CA VAL A 28 6.15 11.73 -15.25
C VAL A 28 4.69 11.59 -14.79
N LYS A 29 3.85 12.57 -15.18
CA LYS A 29 2.39 12.39 -15.23
C LYS A 29 2.06 11.38 -16.33
N LEU A 30 1.46 10.26 -15.96
CA LEU A 30 0.98 9.26 -16.91
C LEU A 30 -0.23 9.86 -17.64
N ASN A 31 -0.10 10.15 -18.94
CA ASN A 31 -1.22 10.67 -19.74
C ASN A 31 -2.26 9.56 -19.99
N THR A 32 -3.43 9.94 -20.49
CA THR A 32 -4.56 9.02 -20.73
C THR A 32 -4.19 7.86 -21.65
N GLU A 33 -3.40 8.13 -22.70
CA GLU A 33 -2.97 7.13 -23.68
C GLU A 33 -2.02 6.09 -23.04
N ASP A 34 -1.08 6.54 -22.23
CA ASP A 34 -0.16 5.67 -21.48
C ASP A 34 -0.91 4.86 -20.42
N ALA A 35 -1.93 5.44 -19.79
CA ALA A 35 -2.79 4.73 -18.84
C ALA A 35 -3.62 3.61 -19.50
N GLU A 36 -4.09 3.83 -20.73
CA GLU A 36 -4.81 2.81 -21.53
C GLU A 36 -3.91 1.64 -21.94
N LYS A 37 -2.64 1.90 -22.27
CA LYS A 37 -1.62 0.87 -22.52
C LYS A 37 -1.25 0.10 -21.24
N LEU A 38 -1.53 0.67 -20.07
CA LEU A 38 -1.23 0.13 -18.74
C LEU A 38 -2.48 -0.40 -17.99
N VAL A 39 -3.53 -0.77 -18.72
CA VAL A 39 -4.65 -1.57 -18.18
C VAL A 39 -4.19 -3.01 -17.93
N THR A 40 -4.42 -3.55 -16.73
CA THR A 40 -4.16 -4.97 -16.43
C THR A 40 -5.45 -5.76 -16.37
N HIS A 41 -5.42 -6.98 -16.87
CA HIS A 41 -6.39 -8.03 -16.53
C HIS A 41 -5.84 -9.02 -15.47
N GLY A 42 -4.79 -8.62 -14.73
CA GLY A 42 -4.13 -9.43 -13.70
C GLY A 42 -3.00 -10.33 -14.22
N GLY A 43 -3.08 -10.82 -15.46
CA GLY A 43 -2.03 -11.66 -16.08
C GLY A 43 -0.73 -10.92 -16.42
N GLN A 44 -0.81 -9.62 -16.77
CA GLN A 44 0.37 -8.82 -17.14
C GLN A 44 1.21 -8.35 -15.94
N SER A 45 0.82 -8.65 -14.70
CA SER A 45 1.62 -8.36 -13.50
C SER A 45 2.82 -9.32 -13.30
N ILE A 46 2.97 -10.31 -14.18
CA ILE A 46 3.98 -11.38 -14.11
C ILE A 46 4.93 -11.36 -15.32
N ASP A 47 4.72 -10.45 -16.27
CA ASP A 47 5.56 -10.35 -17.48
C ASP A 47 6.82 -9.53 -17.19
N PRO A 48 8.02 -10.15 -17.20
CA PRO A 48 9.28 -9.47 -16.91
C PRO A 48 9.77 -8.58 -18.08
N HIS A 49 9.13 -8.65 -19.26
CA HIS A 49 9.56 -7.96 -20.48
C HIS A 49 8.85 -6.64 -20.74
N VAL A 50 7.79 -6.33 -20.00
CA VAL A 50 7.12 -5.03 -20.13
C VAL A 50 7.68 -4.08 -19.08
N GLU A 51 8.22 -2.94 -19.52
CA GLU A 51 8.64 -1.84 -18.65
C GLU A 51 7.42 -1.21 -17.94
N LEU A 52 6.88 -1.88 -16.93
CA LEU A 52 5.74 -1.39 -16.16
C LEU A 52 6.19 -0.33 -15.16
N ARG A 53 5.70 0.90 -15.31
CA ARG A 53 5.90 2.00 -14.35
C ARG A 53 4.70 2.12 -13.42
N CYS A 54 4.96 2.16 -12.12
CA CYS A 54 3.92 2.33 -11.12
C CYS A 54 3.37 3.76 -11.12
N GLY A 55 2.05 3.90 -11.26
CA GLY A 55 1.39 5.21 -11.20
C GLY A 55 1.45 5.91 -9.84
N ASN A 56 1.73 5.17 -8.76
CA ASN A 56 1.82 5.75 -7.42
C ASN A 56 3.25 6.23 -7.06
N CYS A 57 4.23 5.32 -7.09
CA CYS A 57 5.59 5.63 -6.67
C CYS A 57 6.58 5.91 -7.81
N GLY A 58 6.16 5.73 -9.07
CA GLY A 58 7.00 5.94 -10.25
C GLY A 58 8.06 4.86 -10.51
N HIS A 59 8.21 3.87 -9.63
CA HIS A 59 9.20 2.79 -9.78
C HIS A 59 8.79 1.79 -10.88
N ARG A 60 9.79 1.16 -11.51
CA ARG A 60 9.58 0.16 -12.56
C ARG A 60 9.33 -1.24 -11.98
N GLY A 61 8.80 -2.14 -12.79
CA GLY A 61 8.60 -3.56 -12.46
C GLY A 61 7.31 -3.85 -11.69
N HIS A 62 6.44 -2.86 -11.48
CA HIS A 62 5.10 -3.08 -10.92
C HIS A 62 4.13 -1.95 -11.30
N ARG A 63 2.84 -2.16 -11.00
CA ARG A 63 1.77 -1.17 -11.15
C ARG A 63 1.22 -0.75 -9.78
N LEU A 64 0.45 0.33 -9.73
CA LEU A 64 -0.14 0.89 -8.51
C LEU A 64 -0.81 -0.16 -7.63
N ILE A 65 -1.56 -1.08 -8.25
CA ILE A 65 -2.24 -2.20 -7.58
C ILE A 65 -1.31 -3.08 -6.73
N ASP A 66 -0.02 -3.15 -7.06
CA ASP A 66 0.98 -3.93 -6.34
C ASP A 66 1.88 -3.08 -5.42
N CYS A 67 1.80 -1.76 -5.52
CA CYS A 67 2.69 -0.83 -4.83
C CYS A 67 2.61 -0.98 -3.31
N ILE A 68 3.74 -0.88 -2.60
CA ILE A 68 3.80 -0.98 -1.14
C ILE A 68 4.12 0.36 -0.46
N TRP A 69 4.25 1.43 -1.23
CA TRP A 69 4.59 2.77 -0.73
C TRP A 69 3.31 3.58 -0.46
N PRO A 70 2.87 3.73 0.80
CA PRO A 70 1.72 4.56 1.12
C PRO A 70 2.03 6.06 0.96
N ASP A 71 0.98 6.87 0.85
CA ASP A 71 1.07 8.31 1.11
C ASP A 71 1.04 8.61 2.63
N LEU A 72 1.02 9.90 2.98
CA LEU A 72 1.02 10.36 4.37
C LEU A 72 -0.18 9.87 5.20
N SER A 73 -1.28 9.46 4.55
CA SER A 73 -2.43 8.87 5.24
C SER A 73 -2.21 7.41 5.62
N GLY A 74 -1.19 6.74 5.10
CA GLY A 74 -0.96 5.30 5.27
C GLY A 74 -1.69 4.43 4.23
N GLN A 75 -2.24 5.01 3.17
CA GLN A 75 -2.92 4.30 2.07
C GLN A 75 -2.25 4.60 0.74
N ILE A 76 -2.63 3.86 -0.31
CA ILE A 76 -2.28 4.19 -1.69
C ILE A 76 -3.38 5.08 -2.28
N SER A 77 -3.12 6.38 -2.43
CA SER A 77 -3.98 7.28 -3.21
C SER A 77 -3.80 7.07 -4.71
N GLY A 78 -4.91 6.85 -5.41
CA GLY A 78 -4.97 6.70 -6.86
C GLY A 78 -5.88 5.56 -7.30
N CYS A 79 -5.96 5.34 -8.61
CA CYS A 79 -6.77 4.31 -9.22
C CYS A 79 -5.91 3.10 -9.65
N PRO A 80 -6.08 1.93 -9.02
CA PRO A 80 -5.35 0.71 -9.38
C PRO A 80 -5.79 0.12 -10.73
N LEU A 81 -6.99 0.44 -11.22
CA LEU A 81 -7.47 -0.02 -12.54
C LEU A 81 -6.85 0.76 -13.71
N CYS A 82 -6.55 2.03 -13.48
CA CYS A 82 -5.97 2.93 -14.47
C CYS A 82 -4.47 3.20 -14.22
N ASN A 83 -3.89 2.61 -13.16
CA ASN A 83 -2.50 2.81 -12.76
C ASN A 83 -2.11 4.30 -12.70
N THR A 84 -2.90 5.13 -12.03
CA THR A 84 -2.73 6.60 -12.01
C THR A 84 -3.10 7.22 -10.67
N LYS A 85 -2.60 8.43 -10.39
CA LYS A 85 -3.04 9.30 -9.28
C LYS A 85 -3.97 10.43 -9.72
N LEU A 86 -4.33 10.50 -11.01
CA LEU A 86 -5.20 11.56 -11.54
C LEU A 86 -6.65 11.45 -11.03
N HIS A 87 -7.08 10.25 -10.68
CA HIS A 87 -8.37 9.98 -10.04
C HIS A 87 -8.20 8.81 -9.08
N HIS A 88 -9.12 8.71 -8.13
CA HIS A 88 -9.18 7.62 -7.17
C HIS A 88 -10.04 6.47 -7.70
N LEU A 89 -9.94 5.30 -7.06
CA LEU A 89 -10.76 4.14 -7.42
C LEU A 89 -12.25 4.50 -7.50
N ASP A 90 -12.79 5.20 -6.49
CA ASP A 90 -14.22 5.48 -6.40
C ASP A 90 -14.75 6.46 -7.45
N GLU A 91 -13.87 7.14 -8.17
CA GLU A 91 -14.17 8.05 -9.28
C GLU A 91 -14.04 7.35 -10.64
N CYS A 92 -13.50 6.13 -10.65
CA CYS A 92 -13.24 5.41 -11.87
C CYS A 92 -14.51 4.74 -12.40
N ALA A 93 -14.96 5.15 -13.59
CA ALA A 93 -16.11 4.54 -14.26
C ALA A 93 -16.00 3.01 -14.41
N ARG A 94 -14.77 2.47 -14.52
CA ARG A 94 -14.50 1.03 -14.67
C ARG A 94 -14.82 0.22 -13.41
N VAL A 95 -14.97 0.85 -12.24
CA VAL A 95 -15.37 0.14 -11.01
C VAL A 95 -16.76 -0.47 -11.16
N SER A 96 -17.68 0.21 -11.85
CA SER A 96 -19.04 -0.31 -12.10
C SER A 96 -19.07 -1.60 -12.92
N GLN A 97 -17.99 -1.91 -13.64
CA GLN A 97 -17.85 -3.11 -14.46
C GLN A 97 -17.28 -4.29 -13.68
N LEU A 98 -16.84 -4.08 -12.44
CA LEU A 98 -16.31 -5.14 -11.59
C LEU A 98 -17.43 -5.82 -10.81
N SER A 99 -17.43 -7.15 -10.83
CA SER A 99 -18.16 -7.92 -9.83
C SER A 99 -17.62 -7.66 -8.42
N LYS A 100 -18.45 -7.86 -7.39
CA LYS A 100 -18.01 -7.79 -5.99
C LYS A 100 -16.82 -8.69 -5.70
N ALA A 101 -16.75 -9.87 -6.32
CA ALA A 101 -15.62 -10.79 -6.17
C ALA A 101 -14.31 -10.24 -6.77
N GLN A 102 -14.38 -9.59 -7.93
CA GLN A 102 -13.22 -8.92 -8.52
C GLN A 102 -12.77 -7.73 -7.67
N LEU A 103 -13.72 -6.95 -7.14
CA LEU A 103 -13.41 -5.83 -6.24
C LEU A 103 -12.76 -6.31 -4.94
N TYR A 104 -13.28 -7.39 -4.34
CA TYR A 104 -12.68 -8.05 -3.18
C TYR A 104 -11.26 -8.53 -3.46
N ASN A 105 -11.05 -9.23 -4.58
CA ASN A 105 -9.71 -9.68 -4.96
C ASN A 105 -8.74 -8.50 -5.09
N LEU A 106 -9.19 -7.40 -5.72
CA LEU A 106 -8.38 -6.21 -5.95
C LEU A 106 -8.02 -5.48 -4.65
N LEU A 107 -8.99 -5.26 -3.75
CA LEU A 107 -8.81 -4.43 -2.56
C LEU A 107 -8.35 -5.19 -1.34
N ILE A 108 -8.63 -6.49 -1.26
CA ILE A 108 -8.35 -7.31 -0.09
C ILE A 108 -7.24 -8.31 -0.42
N HIS A 109 -7.51 -9.27 -1.29
CA HIS A 109 -6.60 -10.41 -1.49
C HIS A 109 -5.24 -9.96 -2.05
N ARG A 110 -5.22 -9.11 -3.07
CA ARG A 110 -3.97 -8.57 -3.65
C ARG A 110 -3.23 -7.60 -2.73
N ARG A 111 -3.89 -7.12 -1.67
CA ARG A 111 -3.37 -6.14 -0.72
C ARG A 111 -3.00 -6.74 0.63
N GLY A 112 -3.09 -8.05 0.79
CA GLY A 112 -2.60 -8.73 2.00
C GLY A 112 -1.14 -8.38 2.30
N ASN A 113 -0.88 -7.99 3.56
CA ASN A 113 0.42 -7.47 4.00
C ASN A 113 0.93 -6.26 3.20
N ARG A 114 0.05 -5.41 2.69
CA ARG A 114 0.39 -4.16 2.00
C ARG A 114 -0.53 -3.04 2.47
N PRO A 115 -0.19 -1.75 2.24
CA PRO A 115 -1.11 -0.66 2.51
C PRO A 115 -2.44 -0.83 1.77
N ALA A 116 -3.55 -0.39 2.35
CA ALA A 116 -4.84 -0.39 1.65
C ALA A 116 -4.84 0.60 0.46
N ILE A 117 -5.69 0.36 -0.54
CA ILE A 117 -6.03 1.38 -1.54
C ILE A 117 -7.00 2.37 -0.90
N ALA A 118 -6.79 3.67 -1.08
CA ALA A 118 -7.69 4.70 -0.57
C ALA A 118 -9.07 4.62 -1.23
N SER A 119 -10.12 4.54 -0.41
CA SER A 119 -11.53 4.52 -0.83
C SER A 119 -12.42 5.12 0.27
N ARG A 120 -13.55 5.70 -0.14
CA ARG A 120 -14.66 6.16 0.70
C ARG A 120 -15.36 4.99 1.39
N THR A 121 -15.29 3.80 0.83
CA THR A 121 -15.75 2.58 1.50
C THR A 121 -14.56 1.97 2.23
N PRO A 122 -14.60 1.84 3.56
CA PRO A 122 -13.51 1.22 4.29
C PRO A 122 -13.41 -0.25 3.87
N TRP A 123 -12.21 -0.72 3.56
CA TRP A 123 -11.98 -2.06 3.01
C TRP A 123 -12.52 -3.18 3.91
N VAL A 124 -12.65 -2.94 5.21
CA VAL A 124 -13.20 -3.89 6.17
C VAL A 124 -14.66 -4.25 5.88
N ASP A 125 -15.44 -3.36 5.27
CA ASP A 125 -16.82 -3.68 4.88
C ASP A 125 -16.88 -4.77 3.81
N LEU A 126 -15.95 -4.77 2.86
CA LEU A 126 -15.84 -5.85 1.88
C LEU A 126 -15.45 -7.18 2.53
N VAL A 127 -14.64 -7.15 3.59
CA VAL A 127 -14.31 -8.34 4.39
C VAL A 127 -15.54 -8.86 5.11
N MET A 128 -16.35 -7.99 5.70
CA MET A 128 -17.60 -8.38 6.35
C MET A 128 -18.63 -8.96 5.37
N GLU A 129 -18.77 -8.35 4.19
CA GLU A 129 -19.65 -8.88 3.13
C GLU A 129 -19.21 -10.27 2.66
N ALA A 130 -17.89 -10.50 2.51
CA ALA A 130 -17.36 -11.80 2.14
C ALA A 130 -17.50 -12.84 3.27
N ALA A 131 -17.26 -12.44 4.52
CA ALA A 131 -17.36 -13.32 5.69
C ALA A 131 -18.80 -13.78 5.96
N THR A 132 -19.79 -12.96 5.65
CA THR A 132 -21.22 -13.32 5.76
C THR A 132 -21.74 -14.10 4.55
N ALA A 133 -20.85 -14.55 3.65
CA ALA A 133 -21.17 -15.22 2.39
C ALA A 133 -22.08 -14.43 1.43
N SER A 134 -22.20 -13.11 1.64
CA SER A 134 -22.93 -12.21 0.73
C SER A 134 -22.19 -12.04 -0.61
N ILE A 135 -20.92 -12.45 -0.66
CA ILE A 135 -20.08 -12.51 -1.86
C ILE A 135 -19.50 -13.93 -1.93
N GLY A 136 -19.70 -14.64 -3.05
CA GLY A 136 -19.25 -16.02 -3.27
C GLY A 136 -17.72 -16.18 -3.38
N ILE A 137 -16.98 -15.86 -2.32
CA ILE A 137 -15.53 -15.98 -2.23
C ILE A 137 -15.16 -17.38 -1.72
N LYS A 138 -14.25 -18.07 -2.41
CA LYS A 138 -13.84 -19.46 -2.08
C LYS A 138 -13.02 -19.58 -0.79
N ASP A 139 -12.35 -18.51 -0.36
CA ASP A 139 -11.60 -18.45 0.91
C ASP A 139 -11.63 -17.00 1.48
N PRO A 140 -12.71 -16.60 2.16
CA PRO A 140 -12.79 -15.29 2.80
C PRO A 140 -12.03 -15.24 4.14
N GLN A 141 -11.52 -16.37 4.63
CA GLN A 141 -10.91 -16.49 5.97
C GLN A 141 -9.38 -16.43 5.95
N GLY A 142 -8.76 -16.70 4.80
CA GLY A 142 -7.32 -16.62 4.58
C GLY A 142 -6.80 -15.18 4.55
N GLY A 143 -6.37 -14.68 5.71
CA GLY A 143 -5.47 -13.54 5.77
C GLY A 143 -4.10 -13.82 5.12
N PRO A 144 -3.17 -12.87 5.15
CA PRO A 144 -3.27 -11.57 5.81
C PRO A 144 -4.09 -10.56 5.00
N PHE A 145 -4.73 -9.62 5.71
CA PHE A 145 -5.52 -8.54 5.13
C PHE A 145 -4.65 -7.30 4.87
N PRO A 146 -5.19 -6.23 4.25
CA PRO A 146 -4.47 -4.96 4.13
C PRO A 146 -3.99 -4.47 5.50
N TRP A 147 -2.83 -3.81 5.51
CA TRP A 147 -2.36 -3.10 6.69
C TRP A 147 -3.32 -1.98 7.06
N THR A 148 -3.46 -1.73 8.37
CA THR A 148 -4.03 -0.49 8.86
C THR A 148 -3.19 0.71 8.42
N LYS A 149 -3.82 1.88 8.32
CA LYS A 149 -3.12 3.15 8.03
C LYS A 149 -1.91 3.38 8.94
N ASP A 150 -2.09 3.16 10.24
CA ASP A 150 -1.04 3.40 11.24
C ASP A 150 0.13 2.45 11.07
N PHE A 151 -0.14 1.17 10.83
CA PHE A 151 0.92 0.19 10.59
C PHE A 151 1.67 0.48 9.28
N ALA A 152 0.95 0.86 8.22
CA ALA A 152 1.58 1.25 6.95
C ALA A 152 2.51 2.47 7.12
N LYS A 153 2.08 3.49 7.87
CA LYS A 153 2.92 4.66 8.20
C LYS A 153 4.14 4.26 9.01
N SER A 154 4.03 3.33 9.97
CA SER A 154 5.18 2.89 10.75
C SER A 154 6.21 2.11 9.93
N GLN A 155 5.77 1.43 8.86
CA GLN A 155 6.72 0.81 7.91
C GLN A 155 7.60 1.86 7.23
N GLY A 156 7.12 3.12 7.20
CA GLY A 156 7.81 4.41 7.00
C GLY A 156 9.31 4.40 7.23
N HIS A 157 9.56 3.95 8.45
CA HIS A 157 10.76 4.17 9.19
C HIS A 157 11.41 2.84 9.54
N THR A 158 10.89 1.74 8.97
CA THR A 158 11.38 0.39 9.26
C THR A 158 12.63 0.14 8.42
N TRP A 159 13.76 0.17 9.11
CA TRP A 159 15.03 -0.27 8.58
C TRP A 159 15.04 -1.81 8.50
N CYS A 160 14.95 -2.34 7.28
CA CYS A 160 14.96 -3.77 7.05
C CYS A 160 16.40 -4.24 6.77
N LYS A 161 16.80 -5.36 7.37
CA LYS A 161 17.96 -6.13 6.95
C LYS A 161 17.46 -7.34 6.17
N TYR A 162 17.87 -7.48 4.92
CA TYR A 162 17.55 -8.64 4.10
C TYR A 162 18.79 -9.05 3.31
N GLU A 163 19.23 -10.28 3.55
CA GLU A 163 20.51 -10.80 3.06
C GLU A 163 21.66 -9.83 3.41
N ASN A 164 22.41 -9.37 2.41
CA ASN A 164 23.56 -8.46 2.56
C ASN A 164 23.20 -6.97 2.38
N ARG A 165 21.90 -6.62 2.44
CA ARG A 165 21.41 -5.25 2.23
C ARG A 165 20.68 -4.73 3.46
N SER A 166 20.75 -3.42 3.67
CA SER A 166 20.04 -2.76 4.76
C SER A 166 19.54 -1.38 4.37
N GLY A 167 18.29 -1.08 4.71
CA GLY A 167 17.70 0.25 4.58
C GLY A 167 16.16 0.19 4.55
N PRO A 168 15.47 1.25 4.11
CA PRO A 168 14.02 1.33 4.21
C PRO A 168 13.30 0.24 3.39
N LEU A 169 12.29 -0.42 3.98
CA LEU A 169 11.55 -1.56 3.40
C LEU A 169 11.25 -1.46 1.89
N TRP A 170 10.83 -0.28 1.46
CA TRP A 170 10.36 0.03 0.12
C TRP A 170 11.46 0.16 -0.93
N GLU A 171 12.67 0.52 -0.52
CA GLU A 171 13.81 0.64 -1.45
C GLU A 171 14.30 -0.75 -1.88
N PHE A 172 14.15 -1.76 -1.02
CA PHE A 172 14.66 -3.11 -1.24
C PHE A 172 13.61 -4.10 -1.72
N TYR A 173 12.33 -3.70 -1.79
CA TYR A 173 11.28 -4.61 -2.22
C TYR A 173 11.37 -4.87 -3.72
N ASP A 174 11.89 -6.05 -4.09
CA ASP A 174 11.99 -6.44 -5.47
C ASP A 174 10.65 -6.98 -6.00
N TYR A 175 9.98 -6.14 -6.78
CA TYR A 175 8.73 -6.49 -7.44
C TYR A 175 8.90 -7.55 -8.55
N ARG A 176 10.11 -7.70 -9.11
CA ARG A 176 10.41 -8.65 -10.18
C ARG A 176 10.71 -10.04 -9.63
N ALA A 177 11.09 -10.14 -8.35
CA ALA A 177 11.26 -11.42 -7.69
C ALA A 177 9.90 -12.16 -7.59
N GLY A 178 9.90 -13.43 -7.97
CA GLY A 178 8.79 -14.36 -7.73
C GLY A 178 8.53 -14.54 -6.22
N LYS A 179 7.37 -15.10 -5.84
CA LYS A 179 6.94 -15.20 -4.43
C LYS A 179 8.01 -15.76 -3.47
N GLN A 180 8.82 -16.72 -3.91
CA GLN A 180 9.85 -17.34 -3.07
C GLN A 180 11.16 -16.54 -2.97
N GLY A 181 11.47 -15.70 -3.97
CA GLY A 181 12.67 -14.86 -3.97
C GLY A 181 12.43 -13.45 -3.45
N ARG A 182 11.18 -13.14 -3.09
CA ARG A 182 10.79 -11.81 -2.62
C ARG A 182 10.92 -11.72 -1.11
N MET A 183 11.52 -10.64 -0.63
CA MET A 183 11.54 -10.32 0.80
C MET A 183 10.11 -10.37 1.38
N PRO A 184 9.89 -11.10 2.49
CA PRO A 184 8.59 -11.16 3.12
C PRO A 184 8.23 -9.79 3.70
N LEU A 185 6.99 -9.35 3.46
CA LEU A 185 6.46 -8.13 4.07
C LEU A 185 6.01 -8.39 5.50
N PRO A 186 6.17 -7.41 6.40
CA PRO A 186 5.70 -7.54 7.77
C PRO A 186 4.18 -7.71 7.84
N THR A 187 3.72 -8.42 8.87
CA THR A 187 2.29 -8.68 9.08
C THR A 187 1.75 -7.73 10.14
N ASP A 188 0.69 -7.00 9.82
CA ASP A 188 0.00 -6.12 10.77
C ASP A 188 -0.74 -7.00 11.81
N PRO A 189 -0.42 -6.90 13.12
CA PRO A 189 -1.07 -7.70 14.16
C PRO A 189 -2.59 -7.53 14.24
N LYS A 190 -3.13 -6.36 13.85
CA LYS A 190 -4.57 -6.06 13.87
C LYS A 190 -5.32 -6.68 12.69
N THR A 191 -4.61 -7.00 11.61
CA THR A 191 -5.22 -7.49 10.36
C THR A 191 -4.57 -8.78 9.84
N LYS A 192 -3.82 -9.48 10.70
CA LYS A 192 -3.11 -10.72 10.37
C LYS A 192 -4.03 -11.87 9.94
N ASN A 193 -5.27 -11.88 10.42
CA ASN A 193 -6.28 -12.90 10.13
C ASN A 193 -7.70 -12.37 10.38
N LEU A 194 -8.71 -13.15 9.99
CA LEU A 194 -10.10 -12.72 10.03
C LEU A 194 -10.56 -12.45 11.48
N GLU A 195 -10.17 -13.30 12.43
CA GLU A 195 -10.48 -13.12 13.85
C GLU A 195 -10.09 -11.73 14.36
N LYS A 196 -8.88 -11.25 14.04
CA LYS A 196 -8.41 -9.91 14.47
C LYS A 196 -9.11 -8.77 13.76
N VAL A 197 -9.46 -8.96 12.48
CA VAL A 197 -10.28 -7.98 11.75
C VAL A 197 -11.67 -7.87 12.38
N LEU A 198 -12.32 -9.01 12.65
CA LEU A 198 -13.65 -9.06 13.27
C LEU A 198 -13.65 -8.44 14.67
N SER A 199 -12.65 -8.74 15.50
CA SER A 199 -12.54 -8.17 16.85
C SER A 199 -12.30 -6.65 16.87
N SER A 200 -11.95 -6.06 15.72
CA SER A 200 -11.57 -4.64 15.60
C SER A 200 -12.44 -3.87 14.59
N VAL A 201 -13.52 -4.47 14.08
CA VAL A 201 -14.26 -3.99 12.90
C VAL A 201 -14.75 -2.56 13.02
N GLU A 202 -15.32 -2.16 14.16
CA GLU A 202 -15.84 -0.80 14.36
C GLU A 202 -14.72 0.25 14.37
N GLY A 203 -13.58 -0.09 14.97
CA GLY A 203 -12.38 0.74 14.95
C GLY A 203 -11.87 0.92 13.51
N LEU A 204 -11.73 -0.18 12.79
CA LEU A 204 -11.27 -0.19 11.41
C LEU A 204 -12.21 0.58 10.46
N ARG A 205 -13.54 0.46 10.63
CA ARG A 205 -14.50 1.25 9.85
C ARG A 205 -14.28 2.75 9.98
N ARG A 206 -13.99 3.22 11.20
CA ARG A 206 -13.74 4.63 11.48
C ARG A 206 -12.40 5.10 10.95
N THR A 207 -11.36 4.28 11.01
CA THR A 207 -9.99 4.70 10.65
C THR A 207 -9.65 4.46 9.18
N GLU A 208 -10.16 3.40 8.57
CA GLU A 208 -9.73 2.94 7.23
C GLU A 208 -10.50 3.58 6.07
N VAL A 209 -11.48 4.44 6.36
CA VAL A 209 -12.16 5.28 5.37
C VAL A 209 -11.26 6.42 4.90
N HIS A 210 -11.27 6.72 3.60
CA HIS A 210 -10.59 7.89 3.04
C HIS A 210 -11.57 9.04 2.84
N LEU A 211 -11.51 10.05 3.70
CA LEU A 211 -12.45 11.18 3.72
C LEU A 211 -12.04 12.36 2.80
N GLY A 212 -10.89 12.27 2.13
CA GLY A 212 -10.24 13.37 1.40
C GLY A 212 -10.43 13.41 -0.12
N LEU A 213 -11.38 12.65 -0.70
CA LEU A 213 -11.65 12.69 -2.15
C LEU A 213 -12.37 13.98 -2.54
N GLY A 214 -11.64 15.11 -2.56
CA GLY A 214 -12.24 16.42 -2.81
C GLY A 214 -11.31 17.62 -2.72
N GLN A 215 -9.98 17.46 -2.82
CA GLN A 215 -9.08 18.60 -3.01
C GLN A 215 -8.25 18.39 -4.27
N ASN A 216 -8.57 19.22 -5.27
CA ASN A 216 -7.87 19.35 -6.53
C ASN A 216 -6.35 19.20 -6.36
N ALA A 217 -5.74 18.37 -7.21
CA ALA A 217 -4.30 18.27 -7.38
C ALA A 217 -3.72 19.52 -8.07
N LEU A 218 -3.95 20.70 -7.49
CA LEU A 218 -3.37 22.00 -7.82
C LEU A 218 -3.38 22.89 -6.57
N THR A 219 -2.67 22.50 -5.52
CA THR A 219 -2.12 23.45 -4.55
C THR A 219 -1.02 22.79 -3.74
N LEU A 220 0.13 23.48 -3.71
CA LEU A 220 1.43 23.18 -3.09
C LEU A 220 2.42 22.41 -3.97
#